data_AF-A0AA40P905-F1
#
_entry.id   AF-A0AA40P905-F1
#
_cell.length_a   1.000
_cell.length_b   1.000
_cell.length_c   1.000
_cell.angle_alpha   90.00
_cell.angle_beta   90.00
_cell.angle_gamma   90.00
#
_symmetry.space_group_name_H-M   'P 1'
#
loop_
_entity.id
_entity.type
_entity.pdbx_description
1 polymer ?
#
loop_
_entity_poly.entity_id
_entity_poly.type
_entity_poly.pdbx_seq_one_letter_code
_entity_poly.pdbx_strand_id
1 'polypeptide(L)'
;MLDGHIVLSRRLAEEGHYPAIDIESSISRVMPAVVSPEHMARAQHFKQLWSRYQQTRDLISVGAYVAGGDRETDMALALHPVLVRYQRQGLRDNESMQGSGEALASIFAPAPGG
;
A
#
# COMPACT_ATOMS: atom_id res chain seq x y z
N MET A 1 25.44 -5.71 -10.34
CA MET A 1 24.51 -5.97 -9.22
C MET A 1 23.47 -4.86 -9.23
N LEU A 2 22.19 -5.13 -8.98
CA LEU A 2 21.12 -4.13 -9.02
C LEU A 2 20.79 -3.64 -7.60
N ASP A 3 20.52 -2.34 -7.44
CA ASP A 3 20.22 -1.68 -6.17
C ASP A 3 18.76 -1.83 -5.72
N GLY A 4 18.00 -2.69 -6.41
CA GLY A 4 16.58 -2.91 -6.18
C GLY A 4 15.94 -3.62 -7.37
N HIS A 5 14.64 -3.84 -7.27
CA HIS A 5 13.81 -4.33 -8.36
C HIS A 5 12.35 -3.92 -8.14
N ILE A 6 11.66 -3.64 -9.24
CA ILE A 6 10.21 -3.41 -9.28
C ILE A 6 9.60 -4.63 -9.95
N VAL A 7 8.77 -5.36 -9.22
CA VAL A 7 8.09 -6.57 -9.70
C VAL A 7 6.71 -6.17 -10.20
N LEU A 8 6.34 -6.68 -11.38
CA LEU A 8 4.98 -6.55 -11.90
C LEU A 8 4.19 -7.82 -11.59
N SER A 9 2.95 -7.65 -11.13
CA SER A 9 2.03 -8.74 -10.83
C SER A 9 1.01 -8.91 -11.95
N ARG A 10 0.96 -10.12 -12.52
CA ARG A 10 -0.10 -10.49 -13.47
C ARG A 10 -1.48 -10.39 -12.83
N ARG A 11 -1.63 -10.83 -11.58
CA ARG A 11 -2.89 -10.77 -10.82
C ARG A 11 -3.43 -9.34 -10.72
N LEU A 12 -2.56 -8.37 -10.41
CA LEU A 12 -2.95 -6.96 -10.34
C LEU A 12 -3.40 -6.44 -11.71
N ALA A 13 -2.70 -6.80 -12.79
CA ALA A 13 -3.08 -6.41 -14.14
C ALA A 13 -4.45 -6.97 -14.56
N GLU A 14 -4.73 -8.23 -14.22
CA GLU A 14 -6.03 -8.89 -14.46
C GLU A 14 -7.17 -8.27 -13.64
N GLU A 15 -6.88 -7.74 -12.45
CA GLU A 15 -7.80 -6.96 -11.61
C GLU A 15 -7.96 -5.49 -12.07
N GLY A 16 -7.37 -5.12 -13.21
CA GLY A 16 -7.40 -3.75 -13.73
C GLY A 16 -6.62 -2.75 -12.88
N HIS A 17 -5.68 -3.21 -12.06
CA HIS A 17 -4.83 -2.38 -11.22
C HIS A 17 -3.57 -1.97 -11.99
N TYR A 18 -3.45 -0.67 -12.28
CA TYR A 18 -2.30 -0.11 -12.98
C TYR A 18 -1.73 1.13 -12.26
N PRO A 19 -0.39 1.27 -12.21
CA PRO A 19 0.61 0.28 -12.64
C PRO A 19 0.56 -0.98 -11.78
N ALA A 20 0.74 -2.17 -12.39
CA ALA A 20 0.52 -3.45 -11.74
C ALA A 20 1.72 -3.88 -10.85
N ILE A 21 2.12 -3.03 -9.91
CA ILE A 21 3.35 -3.22 -9.11
C ILE A 21 3.07 -4.08 -7.89
N ASP A 22 3.80 -5.19 -7.77
CA ASP A 22 3.82 -5.97 -6.54
C ASP A 22 4.75 -5.31 -5.51
N ILE A 23 4.17 -4.55 -4.59
CA ILE A 23 4.93 -3.84 -3.55
C ILE A 23 5.52 -4.79 -2.49
N GLU A 24 5.00 -6.01 -2.34
CA GLU A 24 5.53 -6.99 -1.39
C GLU A 24 6.84 -7.57 -1.92
N SER A 25 6.82 -7.92 -3.21
CA SER A 25 7.96 -8.48 -3.93
C SER A 25 8.95 -7.41 -4.44
N SER A 26 8.60 -6.13 -4.45
CA SER A 26 9.50 -5.04 -4.86
C SER A 26 10.35 -4.50 -3.71
N ILE A 27 11.54 -4.00 -4.03
CA ILE A 27 12.46 -3.40 -3.06
C ILE A 27 13.36 -2.33 -3.68
N SER A 28 13.65 -1.28 -2.91
CA SER A 28 14.71 -0.31 -3.17
C SER A 28 15.71 -0.34 -2.01
N ARG A 29 16.97 -0.69 -2.29
CA ARG A 29 18.03 -0.76 -1.26
C ARG A 29 18.55 0.62 -0.87
N VAL A 30 18.34 1.62 -1.73
CA VAL A 30 18.75 3.01 -1.50
C VAL A 30 17.70 3.82 -0.74
N MET A 31 16.44 3.37 -0.70
CA MET A 31 15.34 4.07 0.00
C MET A 31 15.71 4.54 1.41
N PRO A 32 16.30 3.71 2.30
CA PRO A 32 16.63 4.15 3.66
C PRO A 32 17.62 5.32 3.72
N ALA A 33 18.42 5.53 2.67
CA ALA A 33 19.43 6.57 2.60
C ALA A 33 18.93 7.88 1.94
N VAL A 34 17.76 7.85 1.29
CA VAL A 34 17.27 8.98 0.47
C VAL A 34 15.93 9.56 0.94
N VAL A 35 15.30 8.96 1.94
CA VAL A 35 14.03 9.45 2.52
C VAL A 35 14.20 9.75 4.01
N SER A 36 13.31 10.60 4.54
CA SER A 36 13.28 10.87 5.98
C SER A 36 12.85 9.63 6.78
N PRO A 37 13.23 9.52 8.07
CA PRO A 37 12.76 8.42 8.93
C PRO A 37 11.23 8.33 9.00
N GLU A 38 10.54 9.47 8.98
CA GLU A 38 9.07 9.52 8.98
C GLU A 38 8.46 8.99 7.68
N HIS A 39 9.02 9.36 6.53
CA HIS A 39 8.60 8.79 5.23
C HIS A 39 8.80 7.27 5.23
N MET A 40 9.96 6.80 5.72
CA MET A 40 10.26 5.38 5.81
C MET A 40 9.26 4.63 6.69
N ALA A 41 8.94 5.16 7.87
CA ALA A 41 7.98 4.56 8.79
C ALA A 41 6.57 4.46 8.15
N ARG A 42 6.11 5.50 7.46
CA ARG A 42 4.82 5.49 6.76
C ARG A 42 4.79 4.49 5.62
N ALA A 43 5.87 4.38 4.84
CA ALA A 43 5.98 3.41 3.76
C ALA A 43 5.98 1.96 4.30
N GLN A 44 6.65 1.71 5.42
CA GLN A 44 6.62 0.41 6.10
C GLN A 44 5.21 0.08 6.61
N HIS A 45 4.54 1.03 7.25
CA HIS A 45 3.17 0.86 7.73
C HIS A 45 2.19 0.58 6.57
N PHE A 46 2.32 1.30 5.45
CA PHE A 46 1.57 1.01 4.23
C PHE A 46 1.76 -0.44 3.76
N LYS A 47 3.02 -0.90 3.70
CA LYS A 47 3.34 -2.28 3.29
C LYS A 47 2.78 -3.32 4.25
N GLN A 48 2.80 -3.05 5.56
CA GLN A 48 2.21 -3.93 6.57
C GLN A 48 0.70 -4.09 6.39
N LEU A 49 -0.03 -2.98 6.25
CA LEU A 49 -1.49 -3.02 6.03
C LEU A 49 -1.85 -3.68 4.70
N TRP A 50 -1.09 -3.42 3.64
CA TRP A 50 -1.27 -4.09 2.35
C TRP A 50 -1.11 -5.60 2.49
N SER A 51 -0.03 -6.05 3.11
CA SER A 51 0.23 -7.48 3.34
C SER A 51 -0.86 -8.12 4.20
N ARG A 52 -1.29 -7.42 5.26
CA ARG A 52 -2.37 -7.88 6.14
C ARG A 52 -3.68 -8.07 5.39
N TYR A 53 -4.04 -7.11 4.53
CA TYR A 53 -5.21 -7.23 3.67
C TYR A 53 -5.08 -8.43 2.74
N GLN A 54 -3.94 -8.63 2.09
CA GLN A 54 -3.72 -9.74 1.16
C GLN A 54 -3.93 -11.11 1.84
N GLN A 55 -3.37 -11.30 3.04
CA GLN A 55 -3.57 -12.53 3.83
C GLN A 55 -5.04 -12.72 4.25
N THR A 56 -5.72 -11.62 4.57
CA THR A 56 -7.11 -11.64 5.03
C THR A 56 -8.10 -11.87 3.89
N ARG A 57 -7.77 -11.42 2.67
CA ARG A 57 -8.63 -11.60 1.50
C ARG A 57 -8.96 -13.07 1.25
N ASP A 58 -7.98 -13.94 1.44
CA ASP A 58 -8.17 -15.38 1.30
C ASP A 58 -9.13 -15.91 2.39
N LEU A 59 -8.98 -15.45 3.64
CA LEU A 59 -9.89 -15.79 4.75
C LEU A 59 -11.33 -15.28 4.51
N ILE A 60 -11.49 -14.09 3.95
CA ILE A 60 -12.81 -13.53 3.59
C ILE A 60 -13.46 -14.39 2.50
N SER A 61 -12.70 -14.80 1.48
CA SER A 61 -13.24 -15.59 0.36
C SER A 61 -13.82 -16.94 0.79
N VAL A 62 -13.32 -17.51 1.88
CA VAL A 62 -13.81 -18.77 2.47
C VAL A 62 -14.79 -18.57 3.63
N GLY A 63 -15.16 -17.32 3.94
CA GLY A 63 -16.09 -16.97 5.01
C GLY A 63 -15.54 -17.14 6.43
N ALA A 64 -14.21 -17.20 6.61
CA ALA A 64 -13.55 -17.41 7.90
C ALA A 64 -13.17 -16.11 8.63
N TYR A 65 -13.41 -14.95 8.04
CA TYR A 65 -13.13 -13.66 8.67
C TYR A 65 -14.28 -13.20 9.58
N VAL A 66 -13.94 -12.72 10.78
CA VAL A 66 -14.87 -12.16 11.77
C VAL A 66 -14.40 -10.76 12.17
N ALA A 67 -15.25 -9.76 11.94
CA ALA A 67 -14.96 -8.37 12.32
C ALA A 67 -14.83 -8.20 13.84
N GLY A 68 -13.91 -7.34 14.28
CA GLY A 68 -13.65 -7.06 15.69
C GLY A 68 -12.72 -8.06 16.37
N GLY A 69 -12.33 -9.15 15.70
CA GLY A 69 -11.40 -10.15 16.23
C GLY A 69 -9.95 -9.67 16.22
N ASP A 70 -9.58 -8.81 15.27
CA ASP A 70 -8.24 -8.24 15.17
C ASP A 70 -8.30 -6.82 14.62
N ARG A 71 -7.88 -5.86 15.43
CA ARG A 71 -7.88 -4.43 15.11
C ARG A 71 -7.00 -4.09 13.91
N GLU A 72 -5.86 -4.76 13.73
CA GLU A 72 -4.97 -4.48 12.60
C GLU A 72 -5.55 -5.00 11.29
N THR A 73 -6.19 -6.18 11.33
CA THR A 73 -6.93 -6.72 10.19
C THR A 73 -8.09 -5.83 9.80
N ASP A 74 -8.89 -5.40 10.79
CA ASP A 74 -10.02 -4.51 10.56
C ASP A 74 -9.57 -3.18 9.97
N MET A 75 -8.45 -2.62 10.47
CA MET A 75 -7.85 -1.40 9.94
C MET A 75 -7.35 -1.60 8.49
N ALA A 76 -6.69 -2.72 8.20
CA ALA A 76 -6.24 -3.05 6.84
C ALA A 76 -7.42 -3.16 5.87
N LEU A 77 -8.53 -3.76 6.29
CA LEU A 77 -9.76 -3.83 5.50
C LEU A 77 -10.39 -2.46 5.28
N ALA A 78 -10.50 -1.65 6.33
CA ALA A 78 -11.07 -0.31 6.25
C ALA A 78 -10.26 0.63 5.35
N LEU A 79 -8.93 0.55 5.42
CA LEU A 79 -8.03 1.40 4.64
C LEU A 79 -7.75 0.85 3.24
N HIS A 80 -8.04 -0.42 2.94
CA HIS A 80 -7.70 -1.02 1.65
C HIS A 80 -8.15 -0.20 0.43
N PRO A 81 -9.39 0.33 0.35
CA PRO A 81 -9.80 1.16 -0.78
C PRO A 81 -8.91 2.40 -0.97
N VAL A 82 -8.45 3.01 0.13
CA VAL A 82 -7.55 4.17 0.12
C VAL A 82 -6.15 3.75 -0.35
N LEU A 83 -5.64 2.61 0.13
CA LEU A 83 -4.33 2.06 -0.28
C LEU A 83 -4.31 1.74 -1.77
N VAL A 84 -5.38 1.12 -2.30
CA VAL A 84 -5.51 0.83 -3.74
C VAL A 84 -5.52 2.12 -4.55
N ARG A 85 -6.25 3.15 -4.11
CA ARG A 85 -6.28 4.44 -4.79
C ARG A 85 -4.90 5.11 -4.82
N TYR A 86 -4.13 5.01 -3.72
CA TYR A 86 -2.77 5.56 -3.67
C TYR A 86 -1.80 4.84 -4.63
N GLN A 87 -1.95 3.52 -4.80
CA GLN A 87 -1.06 2.76 -5.70
C GLN A 87 -1.44 2.94 -7.19
N ARG A 88 -2.71 3.19 -7.49
CA ARG A 88 -3.18 3.36 -8.87
C ARG A 88 -2.83 4.74 -9.40
N GLN A 89 -2.33 4.76 -10.64
CA GLN A 89 -1.99 5.99 -11.35
C GLN A 89 -2.26 5.81 -12.86
N GLY A 90 -2.88 6.81 -13.49
CA GLY A 90 -3.14 6.80 -14.92
C GLY A 90 -1.86 7.03 -15.74
N LEU A 91 -1.87 6.57 -17.00
CA LEU A 91 -0.73 6.68 -17.93
C LEU A 91 -0.25 8.12 -18.18
N ARG A 92 -1.14 9.10 -18.01
CA ARG A 92 -0.85 10.52 -18.24
C ARG A 92 -0.77 11.31 -16.94
N ASP A 93 -0.97 10.66 -15.81
CA ASP A 93 -0.90 11.31 -14.50
C ASP A 93 0.57 11.48 -14.12
N ASN A 94 0.91 12.63 -13.57
CA ASN A 94 2.22 12.90 -13.02
C ASN A 94 2.07 13.21 -11.54
N GLU A 95 2.91 12.59 -10.71
CA GLU A 95 2.92 12.81 -9.28
C GLU A 95 4.33 13.17 -8.83
N SER A 96 4.44 14.24 -8.04
CA SER A 96 5.72 14.72 -7.56
C SER A 96 6.17 13.94 -6.32
N MET A 97 7.47 13.98 -5.99
CA MET A 97 7.96 13.36 -4.74
C MET A 97 7.31 13.99 -3.50
N GLN A 98 7.07 15.30 -3.52
CA GLN A 98 6.39 15.99 -2.44
C GLN A 98 4.92 15.57 -2.37
N GLY A 99 4.19 15.62 -3.49
CA GLY A 99 2.78 15.29 -3.54
C GLY A 99 2.48 13.83 -3.20
N SER A 100 3.29 12.88 -3.70
CA SER A 100 3.20 11.47 -3.28
C SER A 100 3.48 11.28 -1.78
N GLY A 101 4.46 12.01 -1.21
CA GLY A 101 4.74 11.99 0.22
C GLY A 101 3.59 12.54 1.08
N GLU A 102 2.95 13.62 0.64
CA GLU A 102 1.77 14.20 1.27
C GLU A 102 0.55 13.28 1.15
N ALA A 103 0.36 12.66 -0.01
CA ALA A 103 -0.69 11.66 -0.22
C ALA A 103 -0.51 10.46 0.71
N LEU A 104 0.71 9.93 0.84
CA LEU A 104 1.03 8.85 1.79
C LEU A 104 0.77 9.27 3.25
N ALA A 105 1.07 10.53 3.60
CA ALA A 105 0.76 11.09 4.91
C ALA A 105 -0.75 11.03 5.22
N SER A 106 -1.55 11.45 4.24
CA SER A 106 -3.00 11.63 4.39
C SER A 106 -3.75 10.31 4.63
N ILE A 107 -3.18 9.17 4.21
CA ILE A 107 -3.76 7.84 4.45
C ILE A 107 -3.92 7.58 5.96
N PHE A 108 -2.98 8.08 6.76
CA PHE A 108 -2.93 7.84 8.20
C PHE A 108 -3.33 9.06 9.03
N ALA A 109 -3.64 10.19 8.38
CA ALA A 109 -4.08 11.38 9.08
C ALA A 109 -5.49 11.13 9.66
N PRO A 110 -5.76 11.56 10.91
CA PRO A 110 -7.11 11.56 11.42
C PRO A 110 -7.98 12.44 10.51
N ALA A 111 -9.19 11.97 10.18
CA ALA A 111 -10.14 12.75 9.38
C ALA A 111 -10.32 14.14 10.03
N PRO A 112 -10.31 15.24 9.26
CA PRO A 112 -10.61 16.55 9.82
C PRO A 112 -12.10 16.57 10.22
N GLY A 113 -12.37 16.36 11.50
CA GLY A 113 -13.70 16.46 12.09
C GLY A 113 -14.21 15.15 12.69
N GLY A 114 -14.00 15.00 14.00
CA GLY A 114 -14.69 14.07 14.91
C GLY A 114 -14.84 14.75 16.26
#